data_AF-A0A7X9I534-F1
#
_entry.id   AF-A0A7X9I534-F1
#
_cell.length_a   1.000
_cell.length_b   1.000
_cell.length_c   1.000
_cell.angle_alpha   90.00
_cell.angle_beta   90.00
_cell.angle_gamma   90.00
#
_symmetry.space_group_name_H-M   'P 1'
#
loop_
_entity.id
_entity.type
_entity.pdbx_description
1 polymer ?
#
loop_
_entity_poly.entity_id
_entity_poly.type
_entity_poly.pdbx_seq_one_letter_code
_entity_poly.pdbx_strand_id
1 'polypeptide(L)'
;MGVLILEVKGGGIQYDAENGQWYSQSRDGETHKIKDPIVQGRRNHYEIRNKLEQLPGWPQRKFNIWHAICFPDVYLKSGQSFKPDLPREIIIDANDLNDIASTIKRVFIHCFGENIKDGAPGLDRMQIIEGLLTNSFEFLSPLGMELEIEDRQLIKPTEQQYIALSLLGERKRVAIAGCAGSGKTMLATRKAQQFSDLGMSVLLLCFNKALSEDLRKKLPDTIEVYTFHDICRVALKQAGFTLQYTKEMGDLYDVVLPNALLGVTDEIGPVYDVIIVDEGQDFKENYWIALYPLLKEEGYLFNYSNKPISRSKVQDPGNQCL
;
A
#
# COMPACT_ATOMS: atom_id res chain seq x y z
N MET A 1 -4.26 -8.67 22.98
CA MET A 1 -3.16 -7.74 22.61
C MET A 1 -3.42 -7.25 21.21
N GLY A 2 -3.06 -6.00 20.91
CA GLY A 2 -3.40 -5.31 19.66
C GLY A 2 -2.19 -4.91 18.83
N VAL A 3 -2.24 -3.77 18.14
CA VAL A 3 -1.16 -3.28 17.26
C VAL A 3 -0.37 -2.17 17.94
N LEU A 4 0.97 -2.24 17.85
CA LEU A 4 1.86 -1.21 18.35
C LEU A 4 2.67 -0.62 17.20
N ILE A 5 2.58 0.70 17.02
CA ILE A 5 3.34 1.44 16.02
C ILE A 5 4.62 1.98 16.68
N LEU A 6 5.77 1.71 16.08
CA LEU A 6 7.07 2.13 16.62
C LEU A 6 7.64 3.28 15.79
N GLU A 7 7.82 4.45 16.41
CA GLU A 7 8.61 5.54 15.83
C GLU A 7 10.07 5.37 16.26
N VAL A 8 10.96 5.04 15.32
CA VAL A 8 12.36 4.73 15.61
C VAL A 8 13.25 5.92 15.31
N LYS A 9 14.10 6.33 16.26
CA LYS A 9 15.18 7.31 16.04
C LYS A 9 16.52 6.72 16.52
N GLY A 10 17.44 6.53 15.58
CA GLY A 10 18.80 6.11 15.90
C GLY A 10 19.69 7.27 16.37
N GLY A 11 20.87 6.90 16.87
CA GLY A 11 21.88 7.81 17.39
C GLY A 11 21.67 8.25 18.84
N GLY A 12 22.57 9.09 19.34
CA GLY A 12 22.45 9.71 20.67
C GLY A 12 21.32 10.73 20.68
N ILE A 13 20.27 10.51 21.49
CA ILE A 13 19.09 11.39 21.50
C ILE A 13 19.22 12.45 22.59
N GLN A 14 18.99 13.70 22.21
CA GLN A 14 18.99 14.85 23.11
C GLN A 14 17.72 15.68 22.92
N TYR A 15 17.22 16.25 24.02
CA TYR A 15 16.08 17.14 24.03
C TYR A 15 16.45 18.46 24.71
N ASP A 16 16.27 19.56 24.00
CA ASP A 16 16.40 20.92 24.49
C ASP A 16 15.02 21.41 24.94
N ALA A 17 14.84 21.52 26.26
CA ALA A 17 13.56 21.93 26.85
C ALA A 17 13.24 23.42 26.67
N GLU A 18 14.25 24.28 26.52
CA GLU A 18 14.04 25.73 26.35
C GLU A 18 13.45 26.03 24.98
N ASN A 19 14.00 25.38 23.94
CA ASN A 19 13.56 25.57 22.56
C ASN A 19 12.56 24.51 22.09
N GLY A 20 12.26 23.49 22.91
CA GLY A 20 11.42 22.36 22.56
C GLY A 20 11.97 21.54 21.38
N GLN A 21 13.28 21.53 21.18
CA GLN A 21 13.94 20.97 20.00
C GLN A 21 14.61 19.64 20.30
N TRP A 22 14.44 18.67 19.40
CA TRP A 22 15.10 17.38 19.48
C TRP A 22 16.33 17.31 18.59
N TYR A 23 17.32 16.55 19.03
CA TYR A 23 18.55 16.29 18.29
C TYR A 23 18.88 14.80 18.31
N SER A 24 19.49 14.33 17.22
CA SER A 24 20.13 13.02 17.12
C SER A 24 21.61 13.22 16.81
N GLN A 25 22.46 12.52 17.54
CA GLN A 25 23.90 12.46 17.33
C GLN A 25 24.26 11.18 16.58
N SER A 26 24.89 11.33 15.42
CA SER A 26 25.38 10.20 14.63
C SER A 26 26.56 9.50 15.32
N ARG A 27 26.95 8.33 14.80
CA ARG A 27 28.14 7.59 15.29
C ARG A 27 29.43 8.38 15.12
N ASP A 28 29.47 9.28 14.14
CA ASP A 28 30.63 10.14 13.83
C ASP A 28 30.67 11.40 14.71
N GLY A 29 29.72 11.54 15.65
CA GLY A 29 29.66 12.64 16.62
C GLY A 29 28.91 13.88 16.14
N GLU A 30 28.52 13.93 14.86
CA GLU A 30 27.72 15.03 14.31
C GLU A 30 26.32 15.05 14.90
N THR A 31 25.84 16.23 15.28
CA THR A 31 24.51 16.42 15.88
C THR A 31 23.58 17.11 14.89
N HIS A 32 22.43 16.51 14.63
CA HIS A 32 21.42 17.04 13.70
C HIS A 32 20.10 17.27 14.41
N LYS A 33 19.42 18.35 14.03
CA LYS A 33 18.04 18.61 14.46
C LYS A 33 17.12 17.54 13.88
N ILE A 34 16.31 16.94 14.74
CA ILE A 34 15.26 16.00 14.34
C ILE A 34 13.89 16.56 14.69
N LYS A 35 12.87 16.06 13.99
CA LYS A 35 11.47 16.34 14.36
C LYS A 35 11.14 15.63 15.67
N ASP A 36 10.16 16.17 16.39
CA ASP A 36 9.70 15.61 17.65
C ASP A 36 9.18 14.17 17.44
N PRO A 37 9.86 13.14 17.99
CA PRO A 37 9.49 11.74 17.78
C PRO A 37 8.16 11.38 18.44
N ILE A 38 7.75 12.10 19.50
CA ILE A 38 6.47 11.89 20.20
C ILE A 38 5.34 12.33 19.27
N VAL A 39 5.46 13.54 18.72
CA VAL A 39 4.47 14.08 17.78
C VAL A 39 4.40 13.22 16.52
N GLN A 40 5.54 12.78 16.00
CA GLN A 40 5.58 11.88 14.83
C GLN A 40 4.90 10.54 15.10
N GLY A 41 5.26 9.86 16.20
CA GLY A 41 4.66 8.57 16.57
C GLY A 41 3.15 8.68 16.78
N ARG A 42 2.70 9.72 17.50
CA ARG A 42 1.28 9.98 17.74
C ARG A 42 0.52 10.24 16.44
N ARG A 43 1.08 11.07 15.56
CA ARG A 43 0.46 11.39 14.27
C ARG A 43 0.33 10.13 13.40
N ASN A 44 1.42 9.39 13.23
CA ASN A 44 1.42 8.14 12.45
C ASN A 44 0.43 7.12 13.02
N HIS A 45 0.31 7.04 14.35
CA HIS A 45 -0.68 6.21 15.02
C HIS A 45 -2.12 6.54 14.62
N TYR A 46 -2.53 7.79 14.73
CA TYR A 46 -3.90 8.18 14.35
C TYR A 46 -4.14 8.03 12.85
N GLU A 47 -3.16 8.35 12.01
CA GLU A 47 -3.28 8.17 10.56
C GLU A 47 -3.51 6.69 10.20
N ILE A 48 -2.67 5.78 10.71
CA ILE A 48 -2.81 4.34 10.43
C ILE A 48 -4.12 3.81 10.99
N ARG A 49 -4.50 4.21 12.21
CA ARG A 49 -5.78 3.82 12.82
C ARG A 49 -6.96 4.21 11.93
N ASN A 50 -7.03 5.48 11.53
CA ASN A 50 -8.14 6.00 10.71
C ASN A 50 -8.23 5.24 9.38
N LYS A 51 -7.07 4.95 8.76
CA LYS A 51 -7.02 4.19 7.51
C LYS A 51 -7.49 2.76 7.67
N LEU A 52 -7.07 2.08 8.73
CA LEU A 52 -7.56 0.73 9.05
C LEU A 52 -9.08 0.73 9.27
N GLU A 53 -9.60 1.72 10.00
CA GLU A 53 -11.04 1.87 10.28
C GLU A 53 -11.87 2.17 9.01
N GLN A 54 -11.24 2.73 7.97
CA GLN A 54 -11.85 2.99 6.66
C GLN A 54 -11.77 1.80 5.69
N LEU A 55 -11.02 0.75 6.00
CA LEU A 55 -10.92 -0.40 5.10
C LEU A 55 -12.26 -1.14 4.99
N PRO A 56 -12.69 -1.51 3.76
CA PRO A 56 -13.79 -2.45 3.56
C PRO A 56 -13.57 -3.73 4.36
N GLY A 57 -14.66 -4.23 4.97
CA GLY A 57 -14.60 -5.42 5.82
C GLY A 57 -14.00 -5.20 7.21
N TRP A 58 -13.53 -3.99 7.56
CA TRP A 58 -13.02 -3.72 8.91
C TRP A 58 -14.14 -3.81 9.97
N PRO A 59 -14.04 -4.72 10.96
CA PRO A 59 -15.06 -4.85 11.99
C PRO A 59 -15.25 -3.57 12.81
N GLN A 60 -16.48 -3.14 13.06
CA GLN A 60 -16.81 -1.90 13.79
C GLN A 60 -16.89 -2.14 15.31
N ARG A 61 -15.75 -2.41 15.95
CA ARG A 61 -15.63 -2.64 17.42
C ARG A 61 -14.36 -1.99 17.99
N LYS A 62 -14.16 -1.99 19.32
CA LYS A 62 -12.92 -1.44 19.92
C LYS A 62 -11.68 -2.17 19.38
N PHE A 63 -10.62 -1.42 19.06
CA PHE A 63 -9.34 -1.93 18.54
C PHE A 63 -8.21 -1.29 19.33
N ASN A 64 -7.39 -2.11 19.99
CA ASN A 64 -6.25 -1.65 20.75
C ASN A 64 -5.11 -1.39 19.77
N ILE A 65 -4.93 -0.13 19.40
CA ILE A 65 -3.78 0.35 18.64
C ILE A 65 -3.15 1.49 19.41
N TRP A 66 -1.82 1.49 19.50
CA TRP A 66 -1.07 2.56 20.17
C TRP A 66 0.28 2.79 19.49
N HIS A 67 1.06 3.75 19.99
CA HIS A 67 2.43 4.00 19.56
C HIS A 67 3.42 3.96 20.72
N ALA A 68 4.66 3.60 20.41
CA ALA A 68 5.80 3.73 21.29
C ALA A 68 6.97 4.33 20.51
N ILE A 69 7.94 4.89 21.24
CA ILE A 69 9.13 5.51 20.67
C ILE A 69 10.32 4.59 20.93
N CYS A 70 11.05 4.25 19.89
CA CYS A 70 12.20 3.37 19.99
C CYS A 70 13.51 4.16 19.75
N PHE A 71 14.39 4.10 20.73
CA PHE A 71 15.74 4.67 20.71
C PHE A 71 16.76 3.53 20.83
N PRO A 72 17.06 2.82 19.73
CA PRO A 72 17.84 1.58 19.77
C PRO A 72 19.29 1.78 20.19
N ASP A 73 19.83 3.00 20.05
CA ASP A 73 21.21 3.34 20.39
C ASP A 73 21.35 4.03 21.76
N VAL A 74 20.28 4.11 22.54
CA VAL A 74 20.24 4.83 23.84
C VAL A 74 20.03 3.85 24.98
N TYR A 75 20.75 4.07 26.09
CA TYR A 75 20.54 3.37 27.36
C TYR A 75 19.97 4.35 28.39
N LEU A 76 18.70 4.19 28.76
CA LEU A 76 18.08 5.07 29.74
C LEU A 76 18.50 4.70 31.16
N LYS A 77 18.68 5.72 32.00
CA LYS A 77 18.98 5.51 33.42
C LYS A 77 17.68 5.28 34.20
N SER A 78 17.74 4.39 35.20
CA SER A 78 16.62 4.19 36.12
C SER A 78 16.25 5.51 36.82
N GLY A 79 14.96 5.85 36.85
CA GLY A 79 14.46 7.08 37.48
C GLY A 79 14.67 8.37 36.65
N GLN A 80 15.15 8.27 35.41
CA GLN A 80 15.21 9.41 34.50
C GLN A 80 13.80 9.90 34.18
N SER A 81 13.50 11.15 34.54
CA SER A 81 12.24 11.80 34.15
C SER A 81 12.37 12.40 32.76
N PHE A 82 11.35 12.19 31.95
CA PHE A 82 11.21 12.82 30.64
C PHE A 82 10.12 13.90 30.70
N LYS A 83 9.75 14.41 29.54
CA LYS A 83 8.61 15.30 29.38
C LYS A 83 7.32 14.61 29.89
N PRO A 84 6.34 15.33 30.48
CA PRO A 84 5.13 14.72 31.03
C PRO A 84 4.30 13.88 30.03
N ASP A 85 4.42 14.16 28.73
CA ASP A 85 3.79 13.42 27.63
C ASP A 85 4.65 12.27 27.08
N LEU A 86 5.78 11.96 27.74
CA LEU A 86 6.68 10.86 27.39
C LEU A 86 6.98 9.95 28.59
N PRO A 87 6.00 9.15 29.05
CA PRO A 87 6.23 8.17 30.11
C PRO A 87 7.26 7.10 29.68
N ARG A 88 8.10 6.62 30.61
CA ARG A 88 9.14 5.60 30.33
C ARG A 88 8.56 4.33 29.73
N GLU A 89 7.32 4.02 30.06
CA GLU A 89 6.61 2.81 29.66
C GLU A 89 6.39 2.73 28.15
N ILE A 90 6.27 3.88 27.47
CA ILE A 90 6.11 3.96 26.00
C ILE A 90 7.43 4.22 25.27
N ILE A 91 8.55 4.31 25.99
CA ILE A 91 9.90 4.39 25.41
C ILE A 91 10.50 2.99 25.39
N ILE A 92 11.08 2.61 24.26
CA ILE A 92 11.85 1.39 24.04
C ILE A 92 13.30 1.81 23.84
N ASP A 93 14.16 1.48 24.78
CA ASP A 93 15.59 1.74 24.72
C ASP A 93 16.38 0.48 24.28
N ALA A 94 17.70 0.59 24.21
CA ALA A 94 18.57 -0.53 23.83
C ALA A 94 18.40 -1.77 24.74
N ASN A 95 18.13 -1.58 26.03
CA ASN A 95 17.93 -2.69 26.97
C ASN A 95 16.60 -3.40 26.73
N ASP A 96 15.56 -2.64 26.43
CA ASP A 96 14.21 -3.14 26.15
C ASP A 96 14.15 -4.02 24.89
N LEU A 97 15.09 -3.85 23.95
CA LEU A 97 15.20 -4.66 22.74
C LEU A 97 15.69 -6.09 23.01
N ASN A 98 16.36 -6.35 24.14
CA ASN A 98 16.83 -7.68 24.52
C ASN A 98 15.65 -8.65 24.81
N ASP A 99 14.52 -8.11 25.28
CA ASP A 99 13.27 -8.84 25.46
C ASP A 99 12.10 -8.00 24.94
N ILE A 100 12.01 -7.93 23.60
CA ILE A 100 10.97 -7.14 22.93
C ILE A 100 9.56 -7.62 23.27
N ALA A 101 9.37 -8.90 23.57
CA ALA A 101 8.05 -9.45 23.90
C ALA A 101 7.53 -8.90 25.23
N SER A 102 8.37 -8.92 26.27
CA SER A 102 8.04 -8.31 27.57
C SER A 102 7.88 -6.80 27.47
N THR A 103 8.71 -6.14 26.66
CA THR A 103 8.62 -4.70 26.37
C THR A 103 7.29 -4.32 25.73
N ILE A 104 6.85 -5.03 24.68
CA ILE A 104 5.55 -4.80 24.05
C ILE A 104 4.43 -4.99 25.09
N LYS A 105 4.51 -6.05 25.89
CA LYS A 105 3.52 -6.30 26.94
C LYS A 105 3.44 -5.16 27.97
N ARG A 106 4.58 -4.61 28.39
CA ARG A 106 4.66 -3.42 29.26
C ARG A 106 3.92 -2.24 28.64
N VAL A 107 4.20 -1.92 27.38
CA VAL A 107 3.54 -0.82 26.66
C VAL A 107 2.02 -1.01 26.64
N PHE A 108 1.55 -2.20 26.27
CA PHE A 108 0.11 -2.48 26.23
C PHE A 108 -0.55 -2.40 27.61
N ILE A 109 0.12 -2.87 28.67
CA ILE A 109 -0.39 -2.77 30.05
C ILE A 109 -0.53 -1.31 30.46
N HIS A 110 0.48 -0.50 30.20
CA HIS A 110 0.44 0.93 30.52
C HIS A 110 -0.69 1.66 29.77
N CYS A 111 -0.87 1.40 28.48
CA CYS A 111 -1.81 2.14 27.65
C CYS A 111 -3.27 1.69 27.79
N PHE A 112 -3.50 0.40 28.07
CA PHE A 112 -4.86 -0.17 28.05
C PHE A 112 -5.29 -0.76 29.41
N GLY A 113 -4.38 -1.00 30.34
CA GLY A 113 -4.69 -1.51 31.69
C GLY A 113 -5.55 -2.77 31.67
N GLU A 114 -6.64 -2.77 32.44
CA GLU A 114 -7.61 -3.87 32.49
C GLU A 114 -8.36 -4.08 31.16
N ASN A 115 -8.43 -3.07 30.29
CA ASN A 115 -9.12 -3.10 28.99
C ASN A 115 -8.28 -3.72 27.85
N ILE A 116 -7.13 -4.34 28.16
CA ILE A 116 -6.30 -5.04 27.16
C ILE A 116 -7.10 -6.10 26.37
N LYS A 117 -8.09 -6.73 27.00
CA LYS A 117 -8.93 -7.77 26.41
C LYS A 117 -10.03 -7.20 25.50
N ASP A 118 -10.56 -6.04 25.84
CA ASP A 118 -11.73 -5.43 25.18
C ASP A 118 -11.47 -4.94 23.75
N GLY A 119 -10.20 -4.72 23.39
CA GLY A 119 -9.80 -4.29 22.05
C GLY A 119 -8.76 -5.19 21.39
N ALA A 120 -8.64 -6.44 21.84
CA ALA A 120 -7.86 -7.42 21.07
C ALA A 120 -8.44 -7.51 19.64
N PRO A 121 -7.61 -7.53 18.58
CA PRO A 121 -8.06 -7.43 17.19
C PRO A 121 -9.08 -8.52 16.81
N GLY A 122 -9.04 -9.67 17.49
CA GLY A 122 -9.76 -10.87 17.05
C GLY A 122 -9.07 -11.50 15.84
N LEU A 123 -9.44 -12.74 15.52
CA LEU A 123 -8.82 -13.46 14.39
C LEU A 123 -9.09 -12.77 13.04
N ASP A 124 -10.26 -12.15 12.89
CA ASP A 124 -10.69 -11.41 11.70
C ASP A 124 -9.82 -10.18 11.38
N ARG A 125 -9.54 -9.31 12.36
CA ARG A 125 -8.63 -8.18 12.15
C ARG A 125 -7.18 -8.60 12.09
N MET A 126 -6.78 -9.63 12.85
CA MET A 126 -5.44 -10.18 12.71
C MET A 126 -5.24 -10.69 11.29
N GLN A 127 -6.21 -11.36 10.68
CA GLN A 127 -6.13 -11.78 9.27
C GLN A 127 -6.04 -10.59 8.30
N ILE A 128 -6.77 -9.50 8.54
CA ILE A 128 -6.65 -8.29 7.72
C ILE A 128 -5.26 -7.66 7.88
N ILE A 129 -4.81 -7.46 9.12
CA ILE A 129 -3.51 -6.85 9.44
C ILE A 129 -2.36 -7.74 8.97
N GLU A 130 -2.47 -9.05 9.17
CA GLU A 130 -1.52 -10.03 8.63
C GLU A 130 -1.60 -10.03 7.11
N GLY A 131 -2.74 -10.05 6.45
CA GLY A 131 -2.83 -9.95 4.98
C GLY A 131 -2.15 -8.69 4.42
N LEU A 132 -2.23 -7.57 5.16
CA LEU A 132 -1.52 -6.32 4.88
C LEU A 132 -0.01 -6.43 5.13
N LEU A 133 0.42 -7.11 6.20
CA LEU A 133 1.81 -7.17 6.67
C LEU A 133 2.59 -8.42 6.18
N THR A 134 2.04 -9.63 6.35
CA THR A 134 2.63 -10.94 5.94
C THR A 134 2.76 -11.15 4.43
N ASN A 135 2.15 -10.30 3.59
CA ASN A 135 2.47 -10.26 2.17
C ASN A 135 3.79 -9.54 1.84
N SER A 136 4.62 -9.22 2.84
CA SER A 136 6.04 -8.89 2.70
C SER A 136 6.87 -10.16 2.47
N PHE A 137 7.18 -10.51 1.22
CA PHE A 137 8.01 -11.68 0.90
C PHE A 137 9.44 -11.30 0.50
N GLU A 138 10.42 -12.14 0.86
CA GLU A 138 11.75 -12.18 0.24
C GLU A 138 11.66 -12.80 -1.16
N PHE A 139 12.28 -12.14 -2.14
CA PHE A 139 12.49 -12.72 -3.45
C PHE A 139 13.74 -13.60 -3.44
N LEU A 140 13.58 -14.91 -3.56
CA LEU A 140 14.63 -15.73 -4.16
C LEU A 140 14.42 -15.68 -5.67
N SER A 141 15.26 -14.91 -6.36
CA SER A 141 15.38 -14.97 -7.82
C SER A 141 15.89 -16.36 -8.22
N PRO A 142 15.21 -17.10 -9.12
CA PRO A 142 15.83 -18.21 -9.80
C PRO A 142 16.65 -17.64 -10.98
N LEU A 143 17.87 -17.20 -10.68
CA LEU A 143 19.10 -17.34 -11.47
C LEU A 143 20.17 -16.44 -10.82
N GLY A 144 21.14 -17.06 -10.16
CA GLY A 144 22.38 -16.38 -9.80
C GLY A 144 23.23 -16.16 -11.05
N MET A 145 23.67 -14.91 -11.24
CA MET A 145 24.95 -14.56 -11.86
C MET A 145 25.27 -13.12 -11.43
N GLU A 146 26.26 -13.06 -10.53
CA GLU A 146 27.22 -11.98 -10.30
C GLU A 146 26.92 -10.63 -10.94
N LEU A 147 26.53 -9.65 -10.10
CA LEU A 147 27.12 -8.32 -10.17
C LEU A 147 27.27 -7.80 -8.74
N GLU A 148 28.52 -7.80 -8.27
CA GLU A 148 28.99 -6.91 -7.22
C GLU A 148 28.58 -5.48 -7.57
N ILE A 149 27.76 -4.86 -6.72
CA ILE A 149 27.75 -3.40 -6.59
C ILE A 149 27.67 -3.09 -5.10
N GLU A 150 28.85 -3.03 -4.47
CA GLU A 150 29.11 -2.03 -3.46
C GLU A 150 28.89 -0.66 -4.11
N ASP A 151 27.73 -0.04 -3.88
CA ASP A 151 27.69 1.39 -3.60
C ASP A 151 26.29 1.88 -3.17
N ARG A 152 26.33 2.67 -2.10
CA ARG A 152 25.41 3.77 -1.78
C ARG A 152 24.11 3.48 -1.00
N GLN A 153 24.27 3.73 0.29
CA GLN A 153 23.34 4.35 1.24
C GLN A 153 22.39 5.40 0.62
N LEU A 154 21.32 4.94 -0.01
CA LEU A 154 20.06 5.67 -0.03
C LEU A 154 19.01 4.65 0.41
N ILE A 155 18.34 4.94 1.53
CA ILE A 155 17.15 4.20 1.97
C ILE A 155 16.09 4.40 0.88
N LYS A 156 16.16 3.59 -0.17
CA LYS A 156 15.05 3.36 -1.08
C LYS A 156 14.08 2.51 -0.29
N PRO A 157 12.84 2.96 -0.05
CA PRO A 157 11.83 2.08 0.52
C PRO A 157 11.79 0.81 -0.32
N THR A 158 11.92 -0.36 0.30
CA THR A 158 11.68 -1.62 -0.40
C THR A 158 10.27 -1.59 -0.98
N GLU A 159 10.04 -2.21 -2.14
CA GLU A 159 8.72 -2.26 -2.79
C GLU A 159 7.61 -2.73 -1.82
N GLN A 160 8.00 -3.54 -0.83
CA GLN A 160 7.23 -3.97 0.34
C GLN A 160 6.66 -2.81 1.18
N GLN A 161 7.48 -1.80 1.50
CA GLN A 161 7.04 -0.60 2.25
C GLN A 161 6.06 0.22 1.42
N TYR A 162 6.22 0.28 0.09
CA TYR A 162 5.33 1.02 -0.80
C TYR A 162 3.93 0.40 -0.89
N ILE A 163 3.83 -0.92 -0.89
CA ILE A 163 2.55 -1.66 -0.95
C ILE A 163 1.73 -1.42 0.32
N ALA A 164 2.35 -1.50 1.49
CA ALA A 164 1.69 -1.19 2.76
C ALA A 164 1.31 0.30 2.85
N LEU A 165 2.20 1.22 2.42
CA LEU A 165 1.95 2.66 2.43
C LEU A 165 0.87 3.11 1.42
N SER A 166 0.64 2.39 0.33
CA SER A 166 -0.42 2.72 -0.63
C SER A 166 -1.81 2.27 -0.16
N LEU A 167 -1.91 1.15 0.57
CA LEU A 167 -3.15 0.72 1.24
C LEU A 167 -3.47 1.64 2.41
N LEU A 168 -2.43 2.06 3.13
CA LEU A 168 -2.47 3.02 4.22
C LEU A 168 -2.12 4.43 3.75
N GLY A 169 -2.47 4.83 2.53
CA GLY A 169 -2.08 6.13 1.95
C GLY A 169 -3.26 6.79 1.26
N GLU A 170 -3.26 8.12 1.21
CA GLU A 170 -4.28 8.88 0.45
C GLU A 170 -4.11 8.75 -1.08
N ARG A 171 -3.05 8.05 -1.53
CA ARG A 171 -2.76 7.88 -2.95
C ARG A 171 -3.59 6.76 -3.55
N LYS A 172 -4.80 7.12 -3.97
CA LYS A 172 -5.71 6.24 -4.72
C LYS A 172 -5.20 5.86 -6.12
N ARG A 173 -4.27 6.64 -6.68
CA ARG A 173 -3.68 6.39 -8.00
C ARG A 173 -2.17 6.26 -7.89
N VAL A 174 -1.65 5.13 -8.33
CA VAL A 174 -0.26 4.74 -8.09
C VAL A 174 0.35 4.17 -9.37
N ALA A 175 1.49 4.72 -9.79
CA ALA A 175 2.34 4.16 -10.83
C ALA A 175 3.61 3.56 -10.21
N ILE A 176 3.86 2.27 -10.48
CA ILE A 176 5.00 1.50 -10.02
C ILE A 176 5.88 1.21 -11.23
N ALA A 177 7.13 1.66 -11.19
CA ALA A 177 8.09 1.46 -12.26
C ALA A 177 9.25 0.56 -11.79
N GLY A 178 9.60 -0.46 -12.56
CA GLY A 178 10.73 -1.35 -12.28
C GLY A 178 11.25 -2.05 -13.54
N CYS A 179 12.53 -2.40 -13.60
CA CYS A 179 13.14 -3.03 -14.79
C CYS A 179 12.48 -4.37 -15.18
N ALA A 180 12.62 -4.81 -16.43
CA ALA A 180 12.13 -6.11 -16.88
C ALA A 180 12.70 -7.24 -16.01
N GLY A 181 11.87 -8.23 -15.67
CA GLY A 181 12.26 -9.33 -14.78
C GLY A 181 12.17 -9.05 -13.27
N SER A 182 11.80 -7.83 -12.84
CA SER A 182 11.67 -7.46 -11.43
C SER A 182 10.45 -8.03 -10.69
N GLY A 183 9.72 -8.98 -11.27
CA GLY A 183 8.54 -9.58 -10.64
C GLY A 183 7.28 -8.70 -10.57
N LYS A 184 7.14 -7.66 -11.41
CA LYS A 184 5.97 -6.76 -11.43
C LYS A 184 4.63 -7.48 -11.57
N THR A 185 4.50 -8.42 -12.49
CA THR A 185 3.29 -9.24 -12.64
C THR A 185 2.93 -9.95 -11.34
N MET A 186 3.95 -10.48 -10.65
CA MET A 186 3.83 -11.12 -9.35
C MET A 186 3.36 -10.14 -8.27
N LEU A 187 3.89 -8.91 -8.25
CA LEU A 187 3.47 -7.84 -7.35
C LEU A 187 2.04 -7.36 -7.64
N ALA A 188 1.67 -7.19 -8.90
CA ALA A 188 0.33 -6.81 -9.34
C ALA A 188 -0.70 -7.89 -8.93
N THR A 189 -0.35 -9.16 -9.13
CA THR A 189 -1.16 -10.32 -8.73
C THR A 189 -1.35 -10.37 -7.21
N ARG A 190 -0.28 -10.19 -6.43
CA ARG A 190 -0.34 -10.12 -4.97
C ARG A 190 -1.20 -8.96 -4.49
N LYS A 191 -1.07 -7.79 -5.12
CA LYS A 191 -1.87 -6.61 -4.78
C LYS A 191 -3.35 -6.86 -5.04
N ALA A 192 -3.69 -7.52 -6.15
CA ALA A 192 -5.04 -7.93 -6.45
C ALA A 192 -5.60 -8.86 -5.36
N GLN A 193 -4.81 -9.84 -4.93
CA GLN A 193 -5.18 -10.74 -3.84
C GLN A 193 -5.42 -9.99 -2.52
N GLN A 194 -4.53 -9.07 -2.13
CA GLN A 194 -4.69 -8.28 -0.91
C GLN A 194 -6.00 -7.50 -0.88
N PHE A 195 -6.38 -6.86 -1.99
CA PHE A 195 -7.65 -6.13 -2.06
C PHE A 195 -8.86 -7.06 -2.08
N SER A 196 -8.74 -8.19 -2.77
CA SER A 196 -9.76 -9.23 -2.76
C SER A 196 -9.99 -9.81 -1.36
N ASP A 197 -8.93 -10.01 -0.58
CA ASP A 197 -9.01 -10.51 0.80
C ASP A 197 -9.73 -9.52 1.73
N LEU A 198 -9.74 -8.23 1.36
CA LEU A 198 -10.52 -7.17 2.02
C LEU A 198 -11.99 -7.11 1.54
N GLY A 199 -12.42 -8.03 0.66
CA GLY A 199 -13.77 -8.09 0.10
C GLY A 199 -14.07 -7.02 -0.96
N MET A 200 -13.04 -6.40 -1.54
CA MET A 200 -13.20 -5.42 -2.62
C MET A 200 -13.41 -6.11 -3.98
N SER A 201 -14.16 -5.47 -4.89
CA SER A 201 -14.22 -5.91 -6.30
C SER A 201 -12.97 -5.46 -7.05
N VAL A 202 -12.19 -6.43 -7.54
CA VAL A 202 -10.88 -6.18 -8.16
C VAL A 202 -10.87 -6.60 -9.63
N LEU A 203 -10.45 -5.67 -10.50
CA LEU A 203 -10.12 -5.94 -11.89
C LEU A 203 -8.60 -5.93 -12.08
N LEU A 204 -8.01 -7.06 -12.50
CA LEU A 204 -6.61 -7.19 -12.89
C LEU A 204 -6.50 -7.28 -14.42
N LEU A 205 -5.88 -6.29 -15.03
CA LEU A 205 -5.62 -6.23 -16.46
C LEU A 205 -4.20 -6.69 -16.78
N CYS A 206 -4.09 -7.75 -17.57
CA CYS A 206 -2.83 -8.28 -18.06
C CYS A 206 -2.68 -7.98 -19.56
N PHE A 207 -1.46 -7.70 -20.01
CA PHE A 207 -1.22 -7.45 -21.44
C PHE A 207 -1.39 -8.72 -22.31
N ASN A 208 -0.96 -9.89 -21.81
CA ASN A 208 -0.99 -11.14 -22.57
C ASN A 208 -2.18 -12.03 -22.19
N LYS A 209 -2.91 -12.52 -23.21
CA LYS A 209 -4.01 -13.48 -23.06
C LYS A 209 -3.61 -14.76 -22.33
N ALA A 210 -2.45 -15.35 -22.64
CA ALA A 210 -1.98 -16.57 -22.00
C ALA A 210 -1.75 -16.37 -20.49
N LEU A 211 -1.21 -15.21 -20.10
CA LEU A 211 -1.03 -14.84 -18.70
C LEU A 211 -2.38 -14.61 -18.01
N SER A 212 -3.30 -13.91 -18.66
CA SER A 212 -4.67 -13.72 -18.16
C SER A 212 -5.36 -15.07 -17.89
N GLU A 213 -5.27 -16.02 -18.83
CA GLU A 213 -5.87 -17.35 -18.68
C GLU A 213 -5.22 -18.19 -17.57
N ASP A 214 -3.90 -18.09 -17.39
CA ASP A 214 -3.18 -18.77 -16.30
C ASP A 214 -3.55 -18.17 -14.93
N LEU A 215 -3.60 -16.84 -14.81
CA LEU A 215 -3.95 -16.15 -13.56
C LEU A 215 -5.41 -16.40 -13.16
N ARG A 216 -6.36 -16.40 -14.11
CA ARG A 216 -7.77 -16.77 -13.83
C ARG A 216 -7.92 -18.13 -13.16
N LYS A 217 -7.03 -19.09 -13.45
CA LYS A 217 -7.09 -20.43 -12.86
C LYS A 217 -6.50 -20.48 -11.45
N LYS A 218 -5.64 -19.52 -11.10
CA LYS A 218 -4.86 -19.49 -9.85
C LYS A 218 -5.45 -18.55 -8.82
N LEU A 219 -6.15 -17.52 -9.26
CA LEU A 219 -6.75 -16.49 -8.41
C LEU A 219 -8.21 -16.84 -8.08
N PRO A 220 -8.73 -16.38 -6.93
CA PRO A 220 -10.12 -16.56 -6.57
C PRO A 220 -11.05 -15.81 -7.54
N ASP A 221 -12.28 -16.29 -7.67
CA ASP A 221 -13.32 -15.71 -8.54
C ASP A 221 -13.70 -14.27 -8.18
N THR A 222 -13.33 -13.80 -6.99
CA THR A 222 -13.47 -12.40 -6.55
C THR A 222 -12.53 -11.43 -7.27
N ILE A 223 -11.52 -11.94 -7.99
CA ILE A 223 -10.62 -11.16 -8.83
C ILE A 223 -10.96 -11.43 -10.29
N GLU A 224 -11.47 -10.41 -10.97
CA GLU A 224 -11.71 -10.46 -12.40
C GLU A 224 -10.41 -10.17 -13.15
N VAL A 225 -9.89 -11.16 -13.87
CA VAL A 225 -8.64 -11.02 -14.64
C VAL A 225 -8.95 -10.96 -16.13
N TYR A 226 -8.50 -9.94 -16.86
CA TYR A 226 -8.74 -9.84 -18.30
C TYR A 226 -7.54 -9.24 -19.03
N THR A 227 -7.48 -9.43 -20.35
CA THR A 227 -6.80 -8.42 -21.19
C THR A 227 -7.72 -7.21 -21.36
N PHE A 228 -7.16 -6.05 -21.73
CA PHE A 228 -7.99 -4.86 -22.00
C PHE A 228 -9.09 -5.16 -23.05
N HIS A 229 -8.76 -5.89 -24.11
CA HIS A 229 -9.73 -6.21 -25.15
C HIS A 229 -10.79 -7.23 -24.69
N ASP A 230 -10.44 -8.14 -23.79
CA ASP A 230 -11.40 -9.09 -23.24
C ASP A 230 -12.41 -8.37 -22.34
N ILE A 231 -11.97 -7.43 -21.48
CA ILE A 231 -12.90 -6.66 -20.64
C ILE A 231 -13.84 -5.80 -21.49
N CYS A 232 -13.37 -5.22 -22.61
CA CYS A 232 -14.27 -4.53 -23.56
C CYS A 232 -15.39 -5.47 -24.04
N ARG A 233 -15.05 -6.70 -24.44
CA ARG A 233 -16.05 -7.67 -24.94
C ARG A 233 -17.02 -8.12 -23.86
N VAL A 234 -16.52 -8.33 -22.63
CA VAL A 234 -17.36 -8.70 -21.48
C VAL A 234 -18.34 -7.58 -21.14
N ALA A 235 -17.87 -6.34 -21.07
CA ALA A 235 -18.68 -5.16 -20.83
C ALA A 235 -19.79 -5.00 -21.88
N LEU A 236 -19.45 -5.05 -23.18
CA LEU A 236 -20.45 -4.97 -24.25
C LEU A 236 -21.53 -6.05 -24.13
N LYS A 237 -21.12 -7.29 -23.82
CA LYS A 237 -22.05 -8.40 -23.62
C LYS A 237 -22.96 -8.17 -22.41
N GLN A 238 -22.43 -7.65 -21.30
CA GLN A 238 -23.20 -7.32 -20.10
C GLN A 238 -24.23 -6.22 -20.38
N ALA A 239 -23.87 -5.21 -21.18
CA ALA A 239 -24.76 -4.16 -21.63
C ALA A 239 -25.76 -4.59 -22.73
N GLY A 240 -25.72 -5.85 -23.18
CA GLY A 240 -26.57 -6.33 -24.28
C GLY A 240 -26.21 -5.74 -25.65
N PHE A 241 -25.04 -5.11 -25.78
CA PHE A 241 -24.59 -4.48 -27.02
C PHE A 241 -23.83 -5.48 -27.91
N THR A 242 -24.26 -5.60 -29.16
CA THR A 242 -23.57 -6.41 -30.17
C THR A 242 -22.78 -5.51 -31.12
N LEU A 243 -21.45 -5.61 -31.08
CA LEU A 243 -20.57 -4.82 -31.94
C LEU A 243 -20.62 -5.33 -33.38
N GLN A 244 -21.16 -4.52 -34.29
CA GLN A 244 -21.10 -4.74 -35.74
C GLN A 244 -19.88 -4.01 -36.31
N TYR A 245 -18.76 -4.71 -36.45
CA TYR A 245 -17.52 -4.14 -36.94
C TYR A 245 -17.44 -4.09 -38.47
N THR A 246 -17.03 -2.94 -39.01
CA THR A 246 -16.56 -2.81 -40.40
C THR A 246 -15.17 -2.17 -40.41
N LYS A 247 -14.36 -2.48 -41.44
CA LYS A 247 -12.98 -1.94 -41.55
C LYS A 247 -12.93 -0.42 -41.64
N GLU A 248 -14.02 0.22 -42.08
CA GLU A 248 -14.15 1.67 -42.19
C GLU A 248 -14.22 2.37 -40.83
N MET A 249 -14.59 1.64 -39.76
CA MET A 249 -14.65 2.13 -38.38
C MET A 249 -13.26 2.27 -37.73
N GLY A 250 -12.21 1.83 -38.43
CA GLY A 250 -10.83 1.86 -37.97
C GLY A 250 -10.33 0.53 -37.40
N ASP A 251 -9.25 0.62 -36.62
CA ASP A 251 -8.65 -0.55 -35.99
C ASP A 251 -9.57 -1.11 -34.89
N LEU A 252 -9.86 -2.41 -34.97
CA LEU A 252 -10.78 -3.06 -34.04
C LEU A 252 -10.31 -2.94 -32.58
N TYR A 253 -9.01 -3.14 -32.34
CA TYR A 253 -8.43 -3.23 -31.00
C TYR A 253 -8.10 -1.87 -30.44
N ASP A 254 -7.55 -1.00 -31.28
CA ASP A 254 -7.00 0.28 -30.87
C ASP A 254 -8.03 1.42 -30.88
N VAL A 255 -9.13 1.29 -31.63
CA VAL A 255 -10.12 2.35 -31.81
C VAL A 255 -11.52 1.88 -31.46
N VAL A 256 -11.99 0.82 -32.13
CA VAL A 256 -13.41 0.42 -32.05
C VAL A 256 -13.76 -0.14 -30.67
N LEU A 257 -12.98 -1.09 -30.13
CA LEU A 257 -13.25 -1.68 -28.81
C LEU A 257 -13.19 -0.68 -27.65
N PRO A 258 -12.17 0.20 -27.53
CA PRO A 258 -12.14 1.24 -26.49
C PRO A 258 -13.35 2.18 -26.57
N ASN A 259 -13.71 2.64 -27.77
CA ASN A 259 -14.85 3.54 -27.96
C ASN A 259 -16.17 2.84 -27.64
N ALA A 260 -16.31 1.58 -28.03
CA ALA A 260 -17.48 0.78 -27.73
C ALA A 260 -17.60 0.53 -26.21
N LEU A 261 -16.49 0.26 -25.53
CA LEU A 261 -16.48 0.14 -24.06
C LEU A 261 -16.97 1.44 -23.41
N LEU A 262 -16.38 2.58 -23.78
CA LEU A 262 -16.79 3.90 -23.28
C LEU A 262 -18.27 4.20 -23.56
N GLY A 263 -18.78 3.75 -24.70
CA GLY A 263 -20.19 3.92 -25.08
C GLY A 263 -21.19 3.08 -24.30
N VAL A 264 -20.74 2.10 -23.48
CA VAL A 264 -21.61 1.27 -22.63
C VAL A 264 -21.36 1.47 -21.12
N THR A 265 -20.49 2.41 -20.74
CA THR A 265 -20.14 2.60 -19.33
C THR A 265 -21.29 3.17 -18.51
N ASP A 266 -22.22 3.90 -19.12
CA ASP A 266 -23.38 4.47 -18.42
C ASP A 266 -24.38 3.36 -18.02
N GLU A 267 -24.52 2.32 -18.84
CA GLU A 267 -25.36 1.15 -18.55
C GLU A 267 -24.74 0.22 -17.51
N ILE A 268 -23.41 0.09 -17.51
CA ILE A 268 -22.68 -0.80 -16.58
C ILE A 268 -22.45 -0.11 -15.23
N GLY A 269 -22.17 1.19 -15.26
CA GLY A 269 -21.78 1.98 -14.10
C GLY A 269 -20.39 1.60 -13.55
N PRO A 270 -19.99 2.21 -12.42
CA PRO A 270 -18.75 1.87 -11.74
C PRO A 270 -18.88 0.53 -10.99
N VAL A 271 -18.05 -0.45 -11.36
CA VAL A 271 -18.13 -1.83 -10.85
C VAL A 271 -17.00 -2.14 -9.87
N TYR A 272 -15.80 -1.61 -10.12
CA TYR A 272 -14.59 -2.04 -9.43
C TYR A 272 -14.17 -1.04 -8.35
N ASP A 273 -13.92 -1.56 -7.15
CA ASP A 273 -13.21 -0.81 -6.09
C ASP A 273 -11.74 -0.63 -6.45
N VAL A 274 -11.16 -1.58 -7.20
CA VAL A 274 -9.74 -1.57 -7.57
C VAL A 274 -9.55 -2.00 -9.02
N ILE A 275 -8.80 -1.21 -9.79
CA ILE A 275 -8.28 -1.59 -11.11
C ILE A 275 -6.75 -1.64 -11.03
N ILE A 276 -6.17 -2.77 -11.41
CA ILE A 276 -4.72 -2.98 -11.49
C ILE A 276 -4.35 -3.27 -12.94
N VAL A 277 -3.41 -2.51 -13.49
CA VAL A 277 -2.90 -2.70 -14.84
C VAL A 277 -1.45 -3.19 -14.75
N ASP A 278 -1.21 -4.41 -15.24
CA ASP A 278 0.14 -4.94 -15.46
C ASP A 278 0.64 -4.57 -16.86
N GLU A 279 1.93 -4.28 -16.96
CA GLU A 279 2.59 -3.79 -18.17
C GLU A 279 1.91 -2.54 -18.78
N GLY A 280 1.55 -1.58 -17.93
CA GLY A 280 0.82 -0.38 -18.33
C GLY A 280 1.58 0.56 -19.28
N GLN A 281 2.87 0.34 -19.57
CA GLN A 281 3.55 1.04 -20.67
C GLN A 281 2.93 0.71 -22.03
N ASP A 282 2.32 -0.46 -22.18
CA ASP A 282 1.73 -0.94 -23.44
C ASP A 282 0.28 -0.46 -23.61
N PHE A 283 -0.29 0.24 -22.61
CA PHE A 283 -1.63 0.82 -22.67
C PHE A 283 -1.65 2.17 -23.40
N LYS A 284 -2.59 2.29 -24.33
CA LYS A 284 -2.88 3.53 -25.05
C LYS A 284 -3.75 4.47 -24.22
N GLU A 285 -3.70 5.76 -24.52
CA GLU A 285 -4.42 6.81 -23.78
C GLU A 285 -5.93 6.57 -23.75
N ASN A 286 -6.51 6.21 -24.89
CA ASN A 286 -7.93 5.88 -24.98
C ASN A 286 -8.33 4.62 -24.19
N TYR A 287 -7.39 3.73 -23.87
CA TYR A 287 -7.68 2.57 -23.02
C TYR A 287 -7.89 3.04 -21.59
N TRP A 288 -7.05 3.95 -21.10
CA TRP A 288 -7.20 4.56 -19.78
C TRP A 288 -8.52 5.32 -19.66
N ILE A 289 -8.88 6.11 -20.69
CA ILE A 289 -10.15 6.84 -20.75
C ILE A 289 -11.34 5.86 -20.65
N ALA A 290 -11.29 4.74 -21.37
CA ALA A 290 -12.38 3.76 -21.38
C ALA A 290 -12.48 2.94 -20.08
N LEU A 291 -11.39 2.76 -19.34
CA LEU A 291 -11.39 2.03 -18.06
C LEU A 291 -11.87 2.89 -16.89
N TYR A 292 -11.62 4.20 -16.94
CA TYR A 292 -11.85 5.08 -15.82
C TYR A 292 -13.30 5.05 -15.30
N PRO A 293 -14.35 5.03 -16.14
CA PRO A 293 -15.73 4.95 -15.67
C PRO A 293 -16.11 3.64 -14.97
N LEU A 294 -15.33 2.57 -15.16
CA LEU A 294 -15.54 1.28 -14.47
C LEU A 294 -15.06 1.31 -13.01
N LEU A 295 -14.25 2.31 -12.64
CA LEU A 295 -13.74 2.51 -11.29
C LEU A 295 -14.73 3.31 -10.46
N LYS A 296 -15.02 2.85 -9.24
CA LYS A 296 -15.82 3.62 -8.28
C LYS A 296 -15.12 4.91 -7.87
N GLU A 297 -15.89 5.92 -7.45
CA GLU A 297 -15.40 7.26 -7.09
C GLU A 297 -14.24 7.24 -6.07
N GLU A 298 -14.34 6.36 -5.07
CA GLU A 298 -13.33 6.16 -4.03
C GLU A 298 -12.35 5.02 -4.34
N GLY A 299 -12.37 4.52 -5.57
CA GLY A 299 -11.61 3.35 -6.01
C GLY A 299 -10.11 3.61 -6.22
N TYR A 300 -9.35 2.53 -6.25
CA TYR A 300 -7.91 2.55 -6.42
C TYR A 300 -7.49 2.12 -7.83
N LEU A 301 -6.56 2.87 -8.44
CA LEU A 301 -5.95 2.55 -9.72
C LEU A 301 -4.44 2.33 -9.56
N PHE A 302 -3.98 1.12 -9.85
CA PHE A 302 -2.56 0.78 -9.85
C PHE A 302 -2.08 0.49 -11.27
N ASN A 303 -0.91 1.00 -11.60
CA ASN A 303 -0.27 0.79 -12.89
C ASN A 303 1.17 0.31 -12.66
N TYR A 304 1.48 -0.90 -13.11
CA TYR A 304 2.81 -1.49 -13.07
C TYR A 304 3.45 -1.39 -14.45
N SER A 305 4.63 -0.80 -14.54
CA SER A 305 5.28 -0.49 -15.81
C SER A 305 6.80 -0.70 -15.80
N ASN A 306 7.36 -1.05 -16.95
CA ASN A 306 8.81 -1.14 -17.17
C ASN A 306 9.49 0.20 -17.42
N LYS A 307 8.72 1.27 -17.67
CA LYS A 307 9.21 2.62 -17.97
C LYS A 307 8.49 3.66 -17.09
N PRO A 308 9.15 4.77 -16.71
CA PRO A 308 8.44 5.89 -16.10
C PRO A 308 7.39 6.39 -17.10
N ILE A 309 6.12 6.32 -16.70
CA ILE A 309 4.99 6.79 -17.52
C ILE A 309 4.84 8.30 -17.30
N SER A 310 4.56 9.04 -18.38
CA SER A 310 4.18 10.45 -18.31
C SER A 310 3.04 10.65 -17.30
N ARG A 311 3.17 11.64 -16.40
CA ARG A 311 2.14 11.99 -15.40
C ARG A 311 0.75 12.23 -16.01
N SER A 312 0.68 12.59 -17.30
CA SER A 312 -0.57 12.82 -18.02
C SER A 312 -1.46 11.56 -18.17
N LYS A 313 -0.88 10.35 -18.16
CA LYS A 313 -1.65 9.11 -18.43
C LYS A 313 -2.35 8.50 -17.20
N VAL A 314 -2.01 8.96 -15.99
CA VAL A 314 -2.57 8.44 -14.72
C VAL A 314 -3.43 9.52 -14.02
N GLN A 315 -3.51 10.71 -14.61
CA GLN A 315 -4.37 11.79 -14.14
C GLN A 315 -5.76 11.71 -14.76
N ASP A 316 -6.70 12.32 -14.05
CA ASP A 316 -8.10 12.43 -14.40
C ASP A 316 -8.27 13.08 -15.78
N PRO A 317 -8.89 12.43 -16.78
CA PRO A 317 -9.31 13.13 -17.99
C PRO A 317 -10.30 14.27 -17.67
N GLY A 318 -10.96 14.23 -16.50
CA GLY A 318 -11.92 15.23 -16.05
C GLY A 318 -11.33 16.53 -15.48
N ASN A 319 -10.00 16.69 -15.41
CA ASN A 319 -9.38 17.93 -14.92
C ASN A 319 -8.77 18.81 -16.03
N GLN A 320 -9.17 18.59 -17.29
CA GLN A 320 -9.02 19.61 -18.34
C GLN A 320 -10.19 20.60 -18.26
N CYS A 321 -10.13 21.51 -17.29
CA CYS A 321 -10.84 22.79 -17.39
C CYS A 321 -9.81 23.87 -17.74
N LEU A 322 -9.90 24.35 -18.99
CA LEU A 322 -9.40 25.61 -19.58
C LEU A 322 -7.94 26.03 -19.33
#